data_AF-A0A1J4P1A7-F1
#
_entry.id   AF-A0A1J4P1A7-F1
#
_cell.length_a   1.000
_cell.length_b   1.000
_cell.length_c   1.000
_cell.angle_alpha   90.00
_cell.angle_beta   90.00
_cell.angle_gamma   90.00
#
_symmetry.space_group_name_H-M   'P 1'
#
loop_
_entity.id
_entity.type
_entity.pdbx_description
1 polymer ?
#
loop_
_entity_poly.entity_id
_entity_poly.type
_entity_poly.pdbx_seq_one_letter_code
_entity_poly.pdbx_strand_id
1 'polypeptide(L)'
;MALRVLPRKAWRNWRHSTDLRIPLRSTEVEDASRRFLLYGLLPSWVVPGLADWWMHKRTRIEHTSGTKESAVHALMMTEAGVPVLMGLLAKVNPLTLSVMGGAALAHGATAVYDVSLAVGEREVRPIEQHIHSFLEVLPLTAFAFTACLHAGQVRRTLGGGRDPEDWRLLPKEHPLPAGYLTALAGIVVAGVAVPYAEELWRCVRAAAR
;
A
#
# COMPACT_ATOMS: atom_id res chain seq x y z
N MET A 1 10.61 -23.61 -15.32
CA MET A 1 11.13 -23.68 -13.94
C MET A 1 9.98 -23.33 -13.01
N ALA A 2 9.39 -24.32 -12.35
CA ALA A 2 8.08 -24.17 -11.69
C ALA A 2 8.16 -23.25 -10.47
N LEU A 3 7.37 -22.18 -10.49
CA LEU A 3 7.08 -21.28 -9.37
C LEU A 3 6.49 -22.07 -8.18
N ARG A 4 7.32 -22.72 -7.37
CA ARG A 4 6.94 -23.19 -6.02
C ARG A 4 6.92 -22.00 -5.05
N VAL A 5 6.14 -20.98 -5.37
CA VAL A 5 6.13 -19.69 -4.65
C VAL A 5 5.45 -19.77 -3.28
N LEU A 6 4.55 -20.73 -3.09
CA LEU A 6 3.73 -20.83 -1.88
C LEU A 6 3.92 -22.18 -1.19
N PRO A 7 4.63 -22.27 -0.05
CA PRO A 7 4.56 -23.45 0.80
C PRO A 7 3.16 -23.55 1.42
N ARG A 8 2.26 -24.25 0.74
CA ARG A 8 0.85 -24.45 1.15
C ARG A 8 0.68 -24.85 2.63
N LYS A 9 1.61 -25.64 3.17
CA LYS A 9 1.58 -26.07 4.58
C LYS A 9 1.85 -24.92 5.56
N ALA A 10 2.76 -23.99 5.22
CA ALA A 10 3.10 -22.86 6.08
C ALA A 10 1.90 -21.91 6.24
N TRP A 11 1.23 -21.60 5.13
CA TRP A 11 0.05 -20.72 5.13
C TRP A 11 -1.15 -21.33 5.84
N ARG A 12 -1.32 -22.66 5.85
CA ARG A 12 -2.42 -23.34 6.55
C ARG A 12 -2.36 -23.15 8.07
N ASN A 13 -1.16 -23.07 8.64
CA ASN A 13 -0.98 -23.02 10.09
C ASN A 13 -0.67 -21.62 10.63
N TRP A 14 -0.61 -20.60 9.78
CA TRP A 14 -0.12 -19.28 10.13
C TRP A 14 -0.87 -18.59 11.28
N ARG A 15 -2.18 -18.84 11.42
CA ARG A 15 -3.00 -18.28 12.51
C ARG A 15 -2.87 -19.02 13.85
N HIS A 16 -2.15 -20.13 13.91
CA HIS A 16 -1.93 -20.85 15.17
C HIS A 16 -0.74 -20.30 15.98
N SER A 17 0.03 -19.37 15.42
CA SER A 17 1.11 -18.67 16.13
C SER A 17 0.59 -17.59 17.07
N THR A 18 1.36 -17.28 18.11
CA THR A 18 1.07 -16.16 19.02
C THR A 18 1.11 -14.83 18.27
N ASP A 19 0.05 -14.03 18.44
CA ASP A 19 -0.06 -12.69 17.87
C ASP A 19 1.12 -11.79 18.26
N LEU A 20 1.49 -10.90 17.34
CA LEU A 20 2.44 -9.83 17.60
C LEU A 20 1.89 -8.91 18.68
N ARG A 21 2.57 -8.86 19.82
CA ARG A 21 2.28 -7.93 20.90
C ARG A 21 3.04 -6.64 20.67
N ILE A 22 2.33 -5.51 20.66
CA ILE A 22 2.91 -4.18 20.54
C ILE A 22 2.64 -3.45 21.85
N PRO A 23 3.63 -3.32 22.75
CA PRO A 23 3.41 -2.68 24.05
C PRO A 23 2.99 -1.22 23.86
N LEU A 24 1.89 -0.81 24.49
CA LEU A 24 1.36 0.56 24.31
C LEU A 24 2.19 1.63 25.03
N ARG A 25 2.86 1.26 26.13
CA ARG A 25 3.64 2.17 26.99
C ARG A 25 5.16 2.10 26.76
N SER A 26 5.62 1.24 25.85
CA SER A 26 7.05 1.12 25.55
C SER A 26 7.54 2.37 24.81
N THR A 27 8.66 2.91 25.25
CA THR A 27 9.36 4.02 24.59
C THR A 27 10.46 3.54 23.65
N GLU A 28 10.63 2.24 23.49
CA GLU A 28 11.60 1.67 22.55
C GLU A 28 11.28 2.09 21.11
N VAL A 29 12.32 2.43 20.35
CA VAL A 29 12.20 2.95 18.98
C VAL A 29 11.49 1.95 18.06
N GLU A 30 11.75 0.65 18.25
CA GLU A 30 11.13 -0.43 17.47
C GLU A 30 9.61 -0.47 17.68
N ASP A 31 9.17 -0.41 18.94
CA ASP A 31 7.75 -0.42 19.28
C ASP A 31 7.06 0.89 18.84
N ALA A 32 7.72 2.03 19.00
CA ALA A 32 7.23 3.31 18.52
C ALA A 32 7.05 3.31 16.99
N SER A 33 8.02 2.79 16.25
CA SER A 33 7.98 2.68 14.79
C SER A 33 6.86 1.74 14.32
N ARG A 34 6.66 0.61 15.00
CA ARG A 34 5.54 -0.31 14.72
C ARG A 34 4.19 0.34 14.98
N ARG A 35 4.03 1.05 16.10
CA ARG A 35 2.79 1.78 16.40
C ARG A 35 2.53 2.88 15.39
N PHE A 36 3.56 3.62 14.99
CA PHE A 36 3.46 4.63 13.95
C PHE A 36 2.99 4.02 12.63
N LEU A 37 3.59 2.92 12.17
CA LEU A 37 3.16 2.24 10.94
C LEU A 37 1.70 1.79 11.00
N LEU A 38 1.31 1.10 12.08
CA LEU A 38 0.00 0.43 12.16
C LEU A 38 -1.15 1.34 12.55
N TYR A 39 -0.89 2.36 13.38
CA TYR A 39 -1.93 3.23 13.94
C TYR A 39 -1.81 4.69 13.49
N GLY A 40 -0.67 5.10 12.93
CA GLY A 40 -0.48 6.42 12.33
C GLY A 40 -0.57 6.36 10.81
N LEU A 41 0.46 5.77 10.18
CA LEU A 41 0.67 5.81 8.74
C LEU A 41 -0.45 5.09 7.97
N LEU A 42 -0.75 3.83 8.32
CA LEU A 42 -1.78 3.05 7.60
C LEU A 42 -3.16 3.72 7.63
N PRO A 43 -3.69 4.15 8.80
CA PRO A 43 -4.94 4.90 8.83
C PRO A 43 -4.86 6.27 8.12
N SER A 44 -3.69 6.92 8.12
CA SER A 44 -3.55 8.23 7.49
C SER A 44 -3.70 8.24 5.98
N TRP A 45 -3.67 7.08 5.30
CA TRP A 45 -3.98 7.00 3.86
C TRP A 45 -5.44 7.30 3.54
N VAL A 46 -6.35 7.05 4.48
CA VAL A 46 -7.80 7.08 4.23
C VAL A 46 -8.30 8.51 4.02
N VAL A 47 -7.87 9.44 4.87
CA VAL A 47 -8.29 10.84 4.80
C VAL A 47 -7.90 11.52 3.48
N PRO A 48 -6.63 11.52 3.05
CA PRO A 48 -6.23 12.10 1.78
C PRO A 48 -6.82 11.34 0.59
N GLY A 49 -6.95 10.01 0.64
CA GLY A 49 -7.62 9.25 -0.43
C GLY A 49 -9.10 9.61 -0.61
N LEU A 50 -9.82 9.82 0.50
CA LEU A 50 -11.19 10.32 0.44
C LEU A 50 -11.27 11.77 -0.04
N ALA A 51 -10.31 12.61 0.37
CA ALA A 51 -10.23 14.00 -0.08
C ALA A 51 -9.97 14.09 -1.59
N ASP A 52 -9.09 13.23 -2.10
CA ASP A 52 -8.77 13.08 -3.52
C ASP A 52 -9.99 12.67 -4.33
N TRP A 53 -10.62 11.55 -3.97
CA TRP A 53 -11.88 11.11 -4.58
C TRP A 53 -12.97 12.21 -4.55
N TRP A 54 -13.06 12.97 -3.46
CA TRP A 54 -14.01 14.07 -3.36
C TRP A 54 -13.69 15.20 -4.34
N MET A 55 -12.41 15.52 -4.56
CA MET A 55 -11.99 16.48 -5.58
C MET A 55 -12.38 15.98 -6.97
N HIS A 56 -12.11 14.72 -7.30
CA HIS A 56 -12.50 14.11 -8.59
C HIS A 56 -14.02 14.13 -8.83
N LYS A 57 -14.79 13.89 -7.77
CA LYS A 57 -16.24 14.01 -7.80
C LYS A 57 -16.70 15.45 -8.05
N ARG A 58 -16.05 16.43 -7.42
CA ARG A 58 -16.38 17.85 -7.59
C ARG A 58 -16.00 18.37 -8.97
N THR A 59 -14.88 17.92 -9.52
CA THR A 59 -14.40 18.30 -10.86
C THR A 59 -15.04 17.48 -11.98
N ARG A 60 -15.86 16.48 -11.64
CA ARG A 60 -16.52 15.57 -12.59
C ARG A 60 -15.50 14.93 -13.51
N ILE A 61 -14.54 14.24 -12.92
CA ILE A 61 -13.45 13.55 -13.61
C ILE A 61 -13.94 12.72 -14.81
N GLU A 62 -15.16 12.16 -14.74
CA GLU A 62 -15.79 11.40 -15.83
C GLU A 62 -16.01 12.20 -17.13
N HIS A 63 -15.96 13.53 -17.08
CA HIS A 63 -16.15 14.44 -18.21
C HIS A 63 -14.90 15.28 -18.53
N THR A 64 -13.80 15.05 -17.83
CA THR A 64 -12.49 15.65 -18.13
C THR A 64 -11.56 14.57 -18.68
N SER A 65 -10.67 14.04 -17.86
CA SER A 65 -9.69 12.99 -18.20
C SER A 65 -10.28 11.58 -18.23
N GLY A 66 -11.41 11.37 -17.54
CA GLY A 66 -12.25 10.19 -17.64
C GLY A 66 -11.58 8.90 -17.19
N THR A 67 -11.84 7.82 -17.93
CA THR A 67 -11.40 6.46 -17.57
C THR A 67 -9.87 6.31 -17.55
N LYS A 68 -9.13 7.15 -18.30
CA LYS A 68 -7.67 7.08 -18.34
C LYS A 68 -7.07 7.40 -16.96
N GLU A 69 -7.43 8.56 -16.41
CA GLU A 69 -6.96 9.00 -15.08
C GLU A 69 -7.44 8.04 -13.98
N SER A 70 -8.73 7.65 -14.00
CA SER A 70 -9.25 6.71 -13.00
C SER A 70 -8.60 5.31 -13.05
N ALA A 71 -8.16 4.85 -14.23
CA ALA A 71 -7.37 3.62 -14.35
C ALA A 71 -5.96 3.76 -13.77
N VAL A 72 -5.34 4.93 -13.89
CA VAL A 72 -4.06 5.24 -13.24
C VAL A 72 -4.21 5.23 -11.71
N HIS A 73 -5.28 5.83 -11.17
CA HIS A 73 -5.59 5.73 -9.75
C HIS A 73 -5.73 4.26 -9.29
N ALA A 74 -6.41 3.42 -10.08
CA ALA A 74 -6.54 1.99 -9.80
C ALA A 74 -5.20 1.25 -9.81
N LEU A 75 -4.31 1.60 -10.73
CA LEU A 75 -2.94 1.08 -10.76
C LEU A 75 -2.17 1.51 -9.51
N MET A 76 -2.19 2.79 -9.15
CA MET A 76 -1.51 3.32 -7.96
C MET A 76 -2.00 2.68 -6.65
N MET A 77 -3.31 2.44 -6.53
CA MET A 77 -3.88 1.68 -5.41
C MET A 77 -3.35 0.26 -5.35
N THR A 78 -3.14 -0.39 -6.50
CA THR A 78 -2.57 -1.74 -6.57
C THR A 78 -1.09 -1.75 -6.20
N GLU A 79 -0.33 -0.79 -6.72
CA GLU A 79 1.10 -0.58 -6.43
C GLU A 79 1.34 -0.33 -4.94
N ALA A 80 0.44 0.38 -4.25
CA ALA A 80 0.52 0.56 -2.79
C ALA A 80 -0.06 -0.64 -2.02
N GLY A 81 -1.20 -1.18 -2.46
CA GLY A 81 -1.96 -2.19 -1.74
C GLY A 81 -1.25 -3.54 -1.67
N VAL A 82 -0.57 -3.98 -2.74
CA VAL A 82 0.17 -5.25 -2.75
C VAL A 82 1.31 -5.26 -1.72
N PRO A 83 2.22 -4.26 -1.68
CA PRO A 83 3.21 -4.11 -0.61
C PRO A 83 2.62 -4.05 0.79
N VAL A 84 1.51 -3.34 0.99
CA VAL A 84 0.85 -3.26 2.31
C VAL A 84 0.35 -4.63 2.73
N LEU A 85 -0.32 -5.38 1.85
CA LEU A 85 -0.78 -6.74 2.14
C LEU A 85 0.39 -7.68 2.44
N MET A 86 1.49 -7.59 1.70
CA MET A 86 2.71 -8.35 2.00
C MET A 86 3.29 -7.95 3.37
N GLY A 87 3.40 -6.66 3.65
CA GLY A 87 3.87 -6.14 4.93
C GLY A 87 3.01 -6.57 6.12
N LEU A 88 1.70 -6.76 5.93
CA LEU A 88 0.75 -7.18 6.97
C LEU A 88 0.69 -8.71 7.16
N LEU A 89 0.84 -9.49 6.10
CA LEU A 89 0.57 -10.93 6.10
C LEU A 89 1.84 -11.79 5.98
N ALA A 90 2.85 -11.31 5.26
CA ALA A 90 4.07 -12.05 4.98
C ALA A 90 5.21 -11.71 5.94
N LYS A 91 6.13 -12.67 6.08
CA LYS A 91 7.44 -12.49 6.70
C LYS A 91 8.22 -11.46 5.89
N VAL A 92 8.76 -10.46 6.57
CA VAL A 92 9.64 -9.48 5.93
C VAL A 92 11.00 -10.15 5.71
N ASN A 93 11.25 -10.52 4.46
CA ASN A 93 12.48 -11.14 3.94
C ASN A 93 12.90 -10.39 2.65
N PRO A 94 14.01 -10.77 1.98
CA PRO A 94 14.44 -10.12 0.75
C PRO A 94 13.38 -10.04 -0.34
N LEU A 95 12.60 -11.09 -0.58
CA LEU A 95 11.47 -11.02 -1.52
C LEU A 95 10.52 -9.88 -1.16
N THR A 96 10.06 -9.83 0.09
CA THR A 96 9.10 -8.82 0.54
C THR A 96 9.68 -7.41 0.43
N LEU A 97 10.91 -7.20 0.89
CA LEU A 97 11.57 -5.90 0.79
C LEU A 97 11.80 -5.46 -0.66
N SER A 98 12.19 -6.37 -1.55
CA SER A 98 12.36 -6.07 -2.98
C SER A 98 11.03 -5.69 -3.63
N VAL A 99 9.93 -6.38 -3.31
CA VAL A 99 8.60 -6.00 -3.82
C VAL A 99 8.17 -4.65 -3.27
N MET A 100 8.32 -4.41 -1.96
CA MET A 100 7.95 -3.12 -1.36
C MET A 100 8.76 -1.95 -1.95
N GLY A 101 10.08 -2.11 -2.09
CA GLY A 101 10.95 -1.08 -2.66
C GLY A 101 10.70 -0.85 -4.14
N GLY A 102 10.57 -1.92 -4.93
CA GLY A 102 10.24 -1.83 -6.35
C GLY A 102 8.89 -1.19 -6.60
N ALA A 103 7.88 -1.54 -5.80
CA ALA A 103 6.55 -0.95 -5.89
C ALA A 103 6.54 0.52 -5.45
N ALA A 104 7.33 0.93 -4.43
CA ALA A 104 7.46 2.33 -4.07
C ALA A 104 8.06 3.18 -5.20
N LEU A 105 9.06 2.65 -5.92
CA LEU A 105 9.64 3.31 -7.09
C LEU A 105 8.67 3.37 -8.26
N ALA A 106 7.97 2.27 -8.54
CA ALA A 106 6.94 2.22 -9.58
C ALA A 106 5.82 3.23 -9.27
N HIS A 107 5.35 3.26 -8.03
CA HIS A 107 4.33 4.19 -7.57
C HIS A 107 4.76 5.65 -7.75
N GLY A 108 6.01 6.01 -7.43
CA GLY A 108 6.52 7.35 -7.69
C GLY A 108 6.54 7.70 -9.17
N ALA A 109 6.93 6.77 -10.05
CA ALA A 109 6.88 6.98 -11.49
C ALA A 109 5.44 7.11 -12.01
N THR A 110 4.51 6.30 -11.49
CA THR A 110 3.08 6.36 -11.81
C THR A 110 2.46 7.66 -11.31
N ALA A 111 2.85 8.18 -10.14
CA ALA A 111 2.41 9.48 -9.63
C ALA A 111 2.85 10.65 -10.53
N VAL A 112 4.09 10.62 -11.01
CA VAL A 112 4.57 11.62 -11.99
C VAL A 112 3.76 11.54 -13.29
N TYR A 113 3.45 10.33 -13.75
CA TYR A 113 2.61 10.13 -14.92
C TYR A 113 1.18 10.63 -14.70
N ASP A 114 0.58 10.33 -13.54
CA ASP A 114 -0.75 10.75 -13.15
C ASP A 114 -0.90 12.27 -13.18
N VAL A 115 0.01 12.99 -12.49
CA VAL A 115 0.01 14.45 -12.49
C VAL A 115 0.21 15.01 -13.90
N SER A 116 1.12 14.42 -14.69
CA SER A 116 1.37 14.84 -16.07
C SER A 116 0.14 14.68 -16.96
N LEU A 117 -0.63 13.60 -16.77
CA LEU A 117 -1.89 13.35 -17.45
C LEU A 117 -2.96 14.36 -17.00
N ALA A 118 -3.15 14.51 -15.70
CA ALA A 118 -4.20 15.35 -15.13
C ALA A 118 -4.03 16.83 -15.54
N VAL A 119 -2.82 17.40 -15.43
CA VAL A 119 -2.59 18.81 -15.80
C VAL A 119 -2.68 19.07 -17.31
N GLY A 120 -2.55 18.03 -18.14
CA GLY A 120 -2.77 18.12 -19.59
C GLY A 120 -4.25 18.18 -19.98
N GLU A 121 -5.13 17.63 -19.15
CA GLU A 121 -6.55 17.43 -19.46
C GLU A 121 -7.48 18.35 -18.64
N ARG A 122 -7.05 18.84 -17.46
CA ARG A 122 -7.86 19.66 -16.56
C ARG A 122 -7.03 20.56 -15.65
N GLU A 123 -7.70 21.55 -15.04
CA GLU A 123 -7.12 22.30 -13.94
C GLU A 123 -6.97 21.40 -12.70
N VAL A 124 -5.75 21.31 -12.16
CA VAL A 124 -5.47 20.65 -10.87
C VAL A 124 -5.13 21.72 -9.85
N ARG A 125 -5.94 21.81 -8.79
CA ARG A 125 -5.83 22.92 -7.82
C ARG A 125 -4.65 22.72 -6.86
N PRO A 126 -4.10 23.79 -6.26
CA PRO A 126 -2.98 23.65 -5.31
C PRO A 126 -3.27 22.69 -4.14
N ILE A 127 -4.50 22.69 -3.63
CA ILE A 127 -4.91 21.77 -2.56
C ILE A 127 -4.92 20.32 -3.02
N GLU A 128 -5.32 20.06 -4.26
CA GLU A 128 -5.34 18.74 -4.87
C GLU A 128 -3.92 18.23 -5.07
N GLN A 129 -3.02 19.10 -5.57
CA GLN A 129 -1.59 18.79 -5.66
C GLN A 129 -0.97 18.44 -4.30
N HIS A 130 -1.33 19.15 -3.21
CA HIS A 130 -0.86 18.79 -1.87
C HIS A 130 -1.40 17.43 -1.39
N ILE A 131 -2.64 17.09 -1.73
CA ILE A 131 -3.20 15.77 -1.43
C ILE A 131 -2.44 14.69 -2.21
N HIS A 132 -2.17 14.91 -3.50
CA HIS A 132 -1.38 14.00 -4.35
C HIS A 132 0.03 13.81 -3.82
N SER A 133 0.75 14.89 -3.50
CA SER A 133 2.10 14.80 -2.92
C SER A 133 2.13 14.02 -1.60
N PHE A 134 1.08 14.16 -0.77
CA PHE A 134 0.98 13.37 0.44
C PHE A 134 0.73 11.89 0.13
N LEU A 135 -0.18 11.56 -0.79
CA LEU A 135 -0.44 10.17 -1.19
C LEU A 135 0.78 9.50 -1.81
N GLU A 136 1.52 10.24 -2.65
CA GLU A 136 2.74 9.79 -3.33
C GLU A 136 3.84 9.32 -2.36
N VAL A 137 4.04 10.04 -1.25
CA VAL A 137 5.16 9.78 -0.33
C VAL A 137 4.88 8.62 0.64
N LEU A 138 3.62 8.24 0.83
CA LEU A 138 3.24 7.25 1.85
C LEU A 138 3.80 5.83 1.57
N PRO A 139 3.79 5.29 0.33
CA PRO A 139 4.42 3.99 0.04
C PRO A 139 5.91 3.97 0.35
N LEU A 140 6.63 5.03 -0.02
CA LEU A 140 8.05 5.18 0.27
C LEU A 140 8.29 5.27 1.78
N THR A 141 7.43 5.99 2.51
CA THR A 141 7.50 6.09 3.97
C THR A 141 7.28 4.72 4.64
N ALA A 142 6.28 3.97 4.20
CA ALA A 142 6.00 2.63 4.71
C ALA A 142 7.17 1.66 4.45
N PHE A 143 7.75 1.72 3.26
CA PHE A 143 8.95 0.96 2.92
C PHE A 143 10.14 1.36 3.80
N ALA A 144 10.42 2.66 3.96
CA ALA A 144 11.55 3.16 4.74
C ALA A 144 11.49 2.69 6.20
N PHE A 145 10.34 2.84 6.87
CA PHE A 145 10.16 2.36 8.24
C PHE A 145 10.27 0.84 8.34
N THR A 146 9.71 0.09 7.38
CA THR A 146 9.85 -1.36 7.33
C THR A 146 11.30 -1.79 7.13
N ALA A 147 12.06 -1.09 6.28
CA ALA A 147 13.47 -1.34 6.05
C ALA A 147 14.30 -1.08 7.33
N CYS A 148 14.03 0.01 8.04
CA CYS A 148 14.68 0.31 9.32
C CYS A 148 14.38 -0.76 10.38
N LEU A 149 13.12 -1.19 10.51
CA LEU A 149 12.72 -2.27 11.41
C LEU A 149 13.33 -3.63 11.06
N HIS A 150 13.75 -3.81 9.80
CA HIS A 150 14.28 -5.06 9.28
C HIS A 150 15.67 -4.90 8.65
N ALA A 151 16.55 -4.10 9.26
CA ALA A 151 17.88 -3.78 8.73
C ALA A 151 18.73 -5.02 8.39
N GLY A 152 18.61 -6.10 9.17
CA GLY A 152 19.27 -7.38 8.86
C GLY A 152 18.79 -7.98 7.53
N GLN A 153 17.50 -7.86 7.21
CA GLN A 153 16.92 -8.31 5.95
C GLN A 153 17.30 -7.39 4.80
N VAL A 154 17.44 -6.09 5.04
CA VAL A 154 18.01 -5.15 4.05
C VAL A 154 19.43 -5.59 3.67
N ARG A 155 20.30 -5.88 4.65
CA ARG A 155 21.65 -6.40 4.38
C ARG A 155 21.64 -7.70 3.59
N ARG A 156 20.72 -8.63 3.90
CA ARG A 156 20.55 -9.88 3.13
C ARG A 156 20.10 -9.62 1.70
N THR A 157 19.17 -8.69 1.50
CA THR A 157 18.68 -8.27 0.18
C THR A 157 19.81 -7.72 -0.67
N LEU A 158 20.59 -6.79 -0.12
CA LEU A 158 21.76 -6.21 -0.80
C LEU A 158 22.89 -7.24 -1.03
N GLY A 159 22.99 -8.25 -0.16
CA GLY A 159 23.91 -9.38 -0.32
C GLY A 159 23.42 -10.49 -1.25
N GLY A 160 22.29 -10.31 -1.93
CA GLY A 160 21.76 -11.24 -2.94
C GLY A 160 20.87 -12.37 -2.41
N GLY A 161 20.56 -12.41 -1.11
CA GLY A 161 19.66 -13.39 -0.48
C GLY A 161 20.10 -14.85 -0.67
N ARG A 162 20.91 -15.37 0.26
CA ARG A 162 21.55 -16.70 0.16
C ARG A 162 20.84 -17.79 0.96
N ASP A 163 19.89 -17.41 1.81
CA ASP A 163 19.11 -18.33 2.62
C ASP A 163 17.99 -18.96 1.77
N PRO A 164 17.68 -20.26 1.92
CA PRO A 164 16.55 -20.91 1.25
C PRO A 164 15.19 -20.19 1.44
N GLU A 165 15.03 -19.38 2.48
CA GLU A 165 13.81 -18.62 2.76
C GLU A 165 13.77 -17.22 2.13
N ASP A 166 14.90 -16.68 1.67
CA ASP A 166 15.03 -15.26 1.32
C ASP A 166 14.09 -14.83 0.18
N TRP A 167 13.92 -15.71 -0.81
CA TRP A 167 13.15 -15.47 -2.04
C TRP A 167 11.80 -16.20 -2.06
N ARG A 168 11.22 -16.46 -0.90
CA ARG A 168 9.96 -17.21 -0.76
C ARG A 168 8.89 -16.38 -0.08
N LEU A 169 7.64 -16.53 -0.52
CA LEU A 169 6.51 -15.88 0.12
C LEU A 169 6.06 -16.70 1.33
N LEU A 170 6.54 -16.31 2.50
CA LEU A 170 6.30 -16.98 3.78
C LEU A 170 5.34 -16.17 4.64
N PRO A 171 4.46 -16.81 5.42
CA PRO A 171 3.60 -16.10 6.36
C PRO A 171 4.41 -15.49 7.52
N LYS A 172 3.88 -14.45 8.19
CA LYS A 172 4.53 -13.87 9.39
C LYS A 172 4.71 -14.91 10.51
N GLU A 173 5.86 -14.86 11.17
CA GLU A 173 6.13 -15.68 12.36
C GLU A 173 5.18 -15.30 13.52
N HIS A 174 4.98 -13.98 13.71
CA HIS A 174 4.02 -13.40 14.64
C HIS A 174 2.95 -12.63 13.85
N PRO A 175 1.77 -13.22 13.58
CA PRO A 175 0.69 -12.55 12.86
C PRO A 175 0.17 -11.33 13.63
N LEU A 176 -0.39 -10.36 12.90
CA LEU A 176 -1.18 -9.30 13.54
C LEU A 176 -2.52 -9.87 14.02
N PRO A 177 -3.07 -9.34 15.14
CA PRO A 177 -4.36 -9.77 15.66
C PRO A 177 -5.46 -9.72 14.60
N ALA A 178 -6.28 -10.77 14.53
CA ALA A 178 -7.32 -10.88 13.51
C ALA A 178 -8.32 -9.70 13.57
N GLY A 179 -8.70 -9.27 14.78
CA GLY A 179 -9.59 -8.11 14.96
C GLY A 179 -9.02 -6.82 14.37
N TYR A 180 -7.71 -6.58 14.50
CA TYR A 180 -7.05 -5.42 13.88
C TYR A 180 -7.08 -5.52 12.35
N LEU A 181 -6.74 -6.68 11.79
CA LEU A 181 -6.75 -6.88 10.33
C LEU A 181 -8.15 -6.75 9.74
N THR A 182 -9.18 -7.28 10.40
CA THR A 182 -10.58 -7.14 9.96
C THR A 182 -11.05 -5.69 10.05
N ALA A 183 -10.71 -4.97 11.13
CA ALA A 183 -11.05 -3.56 11.26
C ALA A 183 -10.35 -2.71 10.18
N LEU A 184 -9.06 -2.93 9.96
CA LEU A 184 -8.29 -2.26 8.91
C LEU A 184 -8.85 -2.56 7.51
N ALA A 185 -9.17 -3.82 7.23
CA ALA A 185 -9.78 -4.21 5.96
C ALA A 185 -11.13 -3.50 5.75
N GLY A 186 -11.98 -3.41 6.79
CA GLY A 186 -13.23 -2.67 6.73
C GLY A 186 -13.02 -1.18 6.41
N ILE A 187 -12.04 -0.55 7.08
CA ILE A 187 -11.67 0.86 6.84
C ILE A 187 -11.17 1.06 5.40
N VAL A 188 -10.28 0.20 4.91
CA VAL A 188 -9.75 0.29 3.53
C VAL A 188 -10.84 0.06 2.49
N VAL A 189 -11.73 -0.92 2.71
CA VAL A 189 -12.83 -1.17 1.78
C VAL A 189 -13.77 0.05 1.72
N ALA A 190 -14.19 0.57 2.87
CA ALA A 190 -15.13 1.69 2.94
C ALA A 190 -14.52 3.02 2.49
N GLY A 191 -13.25 3.26 2.85
CA GLY A 191 -12.57 4.54 2.65
C GLY A 191 -11.72 4.63 1.38
N VAL A 192 -11.42 3.52 0.71
CA VAL A 192 -10.56 3.49 -0.48
C VAL A 192 -11.22 2.69 -1.60
N ALA A 193 -11.48 1.41 -1.39
CA ALA A 193 -11.94 0.54 -2.49
C ALA A 193 -13.31 0.98 -3.05
N VAL A 194 -14.27 1.28 -2.19
CA VAL A 194 -15.62 1.71 -2.62
C VAL A 194 -15.58 3.07 -3.33
N PRO A 195 -14.95 4.14 -2.79
CA PRO A 195 -14.84 5.43 -3.47
C PRO A 195 -14.23 5.35 -4.87
N TYR A 196 -13.06 4.73 -5.02
CA TYR A 196 -12.40 4.67 -6.33
C TYR A 196 -13.08 3.68 -7.29
N ALA A 197 -13.76 2.64 -6.81
CA ALA A 197 -14.62 1.83 -7.67
C ALA A 197 -15.83 2.63 -8.19
N GLU A 198 -16.40 3.50 -7.36
CA GLU A 198 -17.47 4.41 -7.76
C GLU A 198 -17.00 5.43 -8.80
N GLU A 199 -15.80 5.98 -8.64
CA GLU A 199 -15.17 6.86 -9.62
C GLU A 199 -14.96 6.16 -10.96
N LEU A 200 -14.30 4.99 -10.97
CA LEU A 200 -14.05 4.22 -12.17
C LEU A 200 -15.37 3.86 -12.88
N TRP A 201 -16.39 3.49 -12.11
CA TRP A 201 -17.72 3.22 -12.64
C TRP A 201 -18.36 4.47 -13.27
N ARG A 202 -18.25 5.65 -12.65
CA ARG A 202 -18.72 6.92 -13.25
C ARG A 202 -18.04 7.19 -14.59
N CYS A 203 -16.72 7.03 -14.65
CA CYS A 203 -15.92 7.23 -15.87
C CYS A 203 -16.30 6.25 -16.98
N VAL A 204 -16.36 4.95 -16.69
CA VAL A 204 -16.75 3.92 -17.67
C VAL A 204 -18.16 4.17 -18.19
N ARG A 205 -19.10 4.53 -17.31
CA ARG A 205 -20.47 4.85 -17.70
C ARG A 205 -20.57 6.10 -18.57
N ALA A 206 -19.75 7.12 -18.30
CA ALA A 206 -19.72 8.33 -19.13
C ALA A 206 -19.10 8.05 -20.52
N ALA A 207 -18.05 7.23 -20.59
CA ALA A 207 -17.41 6.84 -21.84
C ALA A 207 -18.29 5.96 -22.75
N ALA A 208 -19.29 5.29 -22.19
CA ALA A 208 -20.25 4.46 -22.92
C ALA A 208 -21.46 5.24 -23.46
N ARG A 209 -21.55 6.55 -23.21
CA ARG A 209 -22.61 7.43 -23.73
C ARG A 209 -22.10 8.21 -24.94
#